data_AF-H1Q3V6-F1
#
_entry.id   AF-H1Q3V6-F1
#
_cell.length_a   1.000
_cell.length_b   1.000
_cell.length_c   1.000
_cell.angle_alpha   90.00
_cell.angle_beta   90.00
_cell.angle_gamma   90.00
#
_symmetry.space_group_name_H-M   'P 1'
#
loop_
_entity.id
_entity.type
_entity.pdbx_description
1 polymer ?
#
loop_
_entity_poly.entity_id
_entity_poly.type
_entity_poly.pdbx_seq_one_letter_code
_entity_poly.pdbx_strand_id
1 'polypeptide(L)'
;MKRQGQSLSLKTLTKNNVWEIQENDIFRLWSQAERDSDFKENRHRYMDVIKSAFMVEEIKLDRPEILKKYQERGFKTNNVRMDDHVTVKWAIKKKPILRVTDLTMENIHHISAHKLIKVLERNFGGGWDSLSKSVQNIIQSAFDVTTTTMPTNRIKNPGGLYEKKCNEGYEVLEIPKGGWTEAIFVRDKMVFELPPEEEEEKVVAAPEKPKESPEEKLEETVQTEPLPAETESTGQEEEDDSFDDEKLTEESYRTTYETNPEDLEMQAEEVTDEEEF
;
A
#
# COMPACT_ATOMS: atom_id res chain seq x y z
N MET A 1 -3.12 -16.31 14.16
CA MET A 1 -2.34 -17.03 15.22
C MET A 1 -1.32 -16.07 15.84
N LYS A 2 -0.59 -16.48 16.90
CA LYS A 2 0.65 -15.78 17.30
C LYS A 2 1.80 -16.29 16.43
N ARG A 3 2.46 -15.42 15.64
CA ARG A 3 3.75 -15.77 15.00
C ARG A 3 4.77 -16.07 16.10
N GLN A 4 5.26 -17.31 16.18
CA GLN A 4 6.34 -17.71 17.09
C GLN A 4 7.69 -17.71 16.36
N GLY A 5 8.79 -17.71 17.12
CA GLY A 5 10.08 -18.20 16.63
C GLY A 5 11.11 -17.14 16.24
N GLN A 6 10.80 -16.25 15.28
CA GLN A 6 11.80 -15.25 14.88
C GLN A 6 12.03 -14.19 15.98
N SER A 7 13.29 -14.10 16.42
CA SER A 7 13.78 -13.06 17.31
C SER A 7 13.81 -11.72 16.58
N LEU A 8 12.67 -11.03 16.57
CA LEU A 8 12.53 -9.70 15.99
C LEU A 8 13.59 -8.77 16.59
N SER A 9 14.37 -8.15 15.70
CA SER A 9 15.59 -7.38 15.98
C SER A 9 15.64 -6.16 15.04
N LEU A 10 16.47 -5.15 15.31
CA LEU A 10 16.64 -4.05 14.35
C LEU A 10 17.27 -4.52 13.02
N LYS A 11 18.07 -5.60 13.04
CA LYS A 11 18.64 -6.23 11.83
C LYS A 11 17.57 -6.85 10.92
N THR A 12 16.50 -7.41 11.49
CA THR A 12 15.37 -8.01 10.76
C THR A 12 14.18 -7.05 10.56
N LEU A 13 14.30 -5.80 10.99
CA LEU A 13 13.24 -4.79 10.86
C LEU A 13 13.20 -4.20 9.45
N THR A 14 12.11 -4.42 8.73
CA THR A 14 11.82 -3.82 7.43
C THR A 14 10.76 -2.72 7.54
N LYS A 15 10.63 -1.89 6.51
CA LYS A 15 9.62 -0.82 6.47
C LYS A 15 8.16 -1.32 6.48
N ASN A 16 7.93 -2.59 6.15
CA ASN A 16 6.64 -3.25 6.31
C ASN A 16 6.46 -3.69 7.77
N ASN A 17 7.35 -4.58 8.25
CA ASN A 17 7.23 -5.23 9.57
C ASN A 17 7.25 -4.23 10.75
N VAL A 18 7.83 -3.05 10.58
CA VAL A 18 7.80 -1.96 11.56
C VAL A 18 6.38 -1.44 11.84
N TRP A 19 5.39 -1.67 10.96
CA TRP A 19 3.99 -1.38 11.26
C TRP A 19 3.32 -2.43 12.16
N GLU A 20 3.93 -3.59 12.43
CA GLU A 20 3.41 -4.57 13.39
C GLU A 20 3.79 -4.25 14.85
N ILE A 21 5.00 -3.74 15.10
CA ILE A 21 5.56 -3.55 16.46
C ILE A 21 4.92 -2.39 17.26
N GLN A 22 5.13 -2.36 18.58
CA GLN A 22 4.72 -1.25 19.45
C GLN A 22 5.88 -0.32 19.84
N GLU A 23 5.58 0.87 20.35
CA GLU A 23 6.57 1.84 20.84
C GLU A 23 7.50 1.24 21.92
N ASN A 24 6.96 0.38 22.78
CA ASN A 24 7.74 -0.30 23.82
C ASN A 24 8.78 -1.27 23.22
N ASP A 25 8.44 -1.94 22.12
CA ASP A 25 9.35 -2.89 21.46
C ASP A 25 10.54 -2.15 20.86
N ILE A 26 10.34 -0.97 20.25
CA ILE A 26 11.43 -0.16 19.66
C ILE A 26 12.53 0.09 20.69
N PHE A 27 12.17 0.49 21.92
CA PHE A 27 13.16 0.70 22.98
C PHE A 27 13.90 -0.59 23.34
N ARG A 28 13.21 -1.74 23.42
CA ARG A 28 13.84 -3.04 23.67
C ARG A 28 14.79 -3.46 22.55
N LEU A 29 14.34 -3.31 21.30
CA LEU A 29 15.10 -3.63 20.08
C LEU A 29 16.35 -2.77 19.98
N TRP A 30 16.27 -1.48 20.35
CA TRP A 30 17.41 -0.57 20.37
C TRP A 30 18.44 -0.93 21.45
N SER A 31 18.02 -1.18 22.70
CA SER A 31 18.92 -1.65 23.77
C SER A 31 19.46 -3.08 23.56
N GLN A 32 18.88 -3.85 22.64
CA GLN A 32 19.44 -5.10 22.16
C GLN A 32 20.51 -4.85 21.09
N ALA A 33 20.19 -4.06 20.05
CA ALA A 33 21.09 -3.74 18.95
C ALA A 33 22.32 -2.92 19.39
N GLU A 34 22.23 -2.12 20.45
CA GLU A 34 23.34 -1.39 21.08
C GLU A 34 24.55 -2.30 21.42
N ARG A 35 24.31 -3.60 21.62
CA ARG A 35 25.33 -4.60 21.98
C ARG A 35 26.03 -5.23 20.77
N ASP A 36 25.56 -4.95 19.56
CA ASP A 36 26.17 -5.43 18.32
C ASP A 36 27.28 -4.47 17.85
N SER A 37 28.39 -5.01 17.35
CA SER A 37 29.50 -4.26 16.76
C SER A 37 29.04 -3.29 15.66
N ASP A 38 28.16 -3.77 14.79
CA ASP A 38 27.76 -3.12 13.52
C ASP A 38 26.70 -2.02 13.73
N PHE A 39 26.34 -1.74 14.99
CA PHE A 39 25.28 -0.83 15.37
C PHE A 39 25.57 0.63 15.02
N LYS A 40 26.82 1.10 15.14
CA LYS A 40 27.17 2.49 14.80
C LYS A 40 26.98 2.79 13.31
N GLU A 41 27.30 1.84 12.45
CA GLU A 41 27.16 1.97 10.99
C GLU A 41 25.68 1.86 10.57
N ASN A 42 24.98 0.82 11.03
CA ASN A 42 23.59 0.55 10.64
C ASN A 42 22.57 1.48 11.30
N ARG A 43 22.97 2.31 12.28
CA ARG A 43 22.10 3.22 13.03
C ARG A 43 21.17 4.05 12.16
N HIS A 44 21.68 4.64 11.09
CA HIS A 44 20.91 5.51 10.19
C HIS A 44 19.79 4.70 9.51
N ARG A 45 20.12 3.53 8.95
CA ARG A 45 19.14 2.60 8.36
C ARG A 45 18.06 2.18 9.38
N TYR A 46 18.43 1.82 10.60
CA TYR A 46 17.45 1.48 11.64
C TYR A 46 16.56 2.66 12.02
N MET A 47 17.16 3.83 12.19
CA MET A 47 16.45 5.10 12.48
C MET A 47 15.44 5.43 11.37
N ASP A 48 15.81 5.25 10.10
CA ASP A 48 14.95 5.60 8.96
C ASP A 48 13.82 4.59 8.73
N VAL A 49 14.04 3.29 9.05
CA VAL A 49 12.97 2.30 9.13
C VAL A 49 12.00 2.62 10.28
N ILE A 50 12.50 2.96 11.47
CA ILE A 50 11.64 3.40 12.59
C ILE A 50 10.85 4.66 12.22
N LYS A 51 11.50 5.64 11.56
CA LYS A 51 10.86 6.88 11.08
C LYS A 51 9.84 6.67 9.96
N SER A 52 9.74 5.51 9.30
CA SER A 52 8.65 5.29 8.32
C SER A 52 7.30 5.20 9.06
N ALA A 53 7.22 4.39 10.11
CA ALA A 53 5.99 4.13 10.87
C ALA A 53 5.82 4.92 12.17
N PHE A 54 6.89 5.52 12.72
CA PHE A 54 6.85 6.24 13.99
C PHE A 54 7.32 7.69 13.86
N MET A 55 6.77 8.56 14.71
CA MET A 55 7.36 9.85 15.08
C MET A 55 8.36 9.60 16.21
N VAL A 56 9.59 10.10 16.05
CA VAL A 56 10.68 10.02 17.03
C VAL A 56 11.19 11.43 17.27
N GLU A 57 11.10 11.92 18.50
CA GLU A 57 11.57 13.25 18.90
C GLU A 57 12.56 13.14 20.07
N GLU A 58 13.62 13.96 20.06
CA GLU A 58 14.66 13.94 21.09
C GLU A 58 14.41 15.01 22.17
N ILE A 59 14.21 14.57 23.41
CA ILE A 59 13.97 15.44 24.56
C ILE A 59 15.31 15.98 25.08
N LYS A 60 15.74 17.12 24.53
CA LYS A 60 16.97 17.84 24.94
C LYS A 60 16.92 18.43 26.35
N LEU A 61 15.73 18.53 26.95
CA LEU A 61 15.49 19.10 28.28
C LEU A 61 14.61 18.17 29.11
N ASP A 62 15.22 17.41 30.01
CA ASP A 62 14.49 16.44 30.85
C ASP A 62 13.76 17.11 32.03
N ARG A 63 12.69 17.85 31.71
CA ARG A 63 11.78 18.45 32.71
C ARG A 63 10.47 17.67 32.79
N PRO A 64 9.92 17.42 34.00
CA PRO A 64 8.69 16.63 34.15
C PRO A 64 7.48 17.25 33.45
N GLU A 65 7.42 18.58 33.32
CA GLU A 65 6.41 19.29 32.52
C GLU A 65 6.44 18.92 31.03
N ILE A 66 7.65 18.73 30.48
CA ILE A 66 7.86 18.39 29.07
C ILE A 66 7.45 16.92 28.86
N LEU A 67 7.83 16.03 29.80
CA LEU A 67 7.39 14.63 29.79
C LEU A 67 5.86 14.51 29.85
N LYS A 68 5.19 15.27 30.71
CA LYS A 68 3.72 15.31 30.78
C LYS A 68 3.10 15.74 29.45
N LYS A 69 3.58 16.83 28.85
CA LYS A 69 3.10 17.30 27.53
C LYS A 69 3.29 16.26 26.41
N TYR A 70 4.37 15.47 26.44
CA TYR A 70 4.54 14.35 25.49
C TYR A 70 3.57 13.19 25.78
N GLN A 71 3.37 12.84 27.05
CA GLN A 71 2.44 11.77 27.47
C GLN A 71 0.98 12.13 27.18
N GLU A 72 0.55 13.37 27.43
CA GLU A 72 -0.75 13.95 27.04
C GLU A 72 -0.97 13.87 25.53
N ARG A 73 0.08 14.11 24.73
CA ARG A 73 0.08 13.95 23.26
C ARG A 73 0.15 12.47 22.82
N GLY A 74 0.22 11.51 23.74
CA GLY A 74 0.26 10.08 23.47
C GLY A 74 1.62 9.52 23.05
N PHE A 75 2.72 10.21 23.33
CA PHE A 75 4.07 9.68 23.12
C PHE A 75 4.52 8.83 24.31
N LYS A 76 5.29 7.76 24.05
CA LYS A 76 6.05 7.02 25.06
C LYS A 76 7.44 7.63 25.18
N THR A 77 7.80 8.00 26.40
CA THR A 77 9.10 8.62 26.72
C THR A 77 10.02 7.61 27.40
N ASN A 78 11.20 7.32 26.85
CA ASN A 78 12.18 6.43 27.48
C ASN A 78 13.62 6.92 27.25
N ASN A 79 14.55 6.47 28.10
CA ASN A 79 15.98 6.71 27.93
C ASN A 79 16.57 5.70 26.95
N VAL A 80 17.44 6.18 26.07
CA VAL A 80 18.04 5.43 24.97
C VAL A 80 19.53 5.79 24.90
N ARG A 81 20.41 4.78 24.87
CA ARG A 81 21.85 5.00 24.77
C ARG A 81 22.24 5.10 23.29
N MET A 82 22.99 6.15 22.98
CA MET A 82 23.43 6.54 21.63
C MET A 82 24.93 6.38 21.46
N ASP A 83 25.70 6.43 22.54
CA ASP A 83 27.11 6.06 22.57
C ASP A 83 27.47 5.65 23.99
N ASP A 84 28.68 5.12 24.20
CA ASP A 84 29.07 4.54 25.50
C ASP A 84 28.95 5.53 26.69
N HIS A 85 28.99 6.84 26.41
CA HIS A 85 28.84 7.91 27.40
C HIS A 85 27.66 8.86 27.11
N VAL A 86 26.79 8.55 26.14
CA VAL A 86 25.67 9.43 25.74
C VAL A 86 24.34 8.70 25.83
N THR A 87 23.54 9.04 26.84
CA THR A 87 22.12 8.70 26.92
C THR A 87 21.27 9.90 26.51
N VAL A 88 20.34 9.69 25.59
CA VAL A 88 19.31 10.66 25.20
C VAL A 88 17.96 10.18 25.69
N LYS A 89 17.00 11.09 25.90
CA LYS A 89 15.61 10.71 26.16
C LYS A 89 14.81 10.89 24.87
N TRP A 90 14.17 9.82 24.42
CA TRP A 90 13.35 9.81 23.21
C TRP A 90 11.87 9.79 23.55
N ALA A 91 11.09 10.58 22.81
CA ALA A 91 9.65 10.46 22.71
C ALA A 91 9.31 9.73 21.41
N ILE A 92 8.66 8.57 21.50
CA ILE A 92 8.22 7.77 20.34
C ILE A 92 6.70 7.67 20.33
N LYS A 93 6.09 7.80 19.14
CA LYS A 93 4.65 7.60 18.92
C LYS A 93 4.39 7.01 17.54
N LYS A 94 3.58 5.96 17.44
CA LYS A 94 3.19 5.36 16.15
C LYS A 94 2.42 6.39 15.31
N LYS A 95 2.72 6.49 14.02
CA LYS A 95 2.03 7.43 13.12
C LYS A 95 0.57 7.00 12.98
N PRO A 96 -0.38 7.87 13.34
CA PRO A 96 -1.79 7.56 13.13
C PRO A 96 -2.09 7.78 11.64
N ILE A 97 -2.40 6.69 10.94
CA ILE A 97 -2.98 6.75 9.60
C ILE A 97 -4.37 7.38 9.76
N LEU A 98 -4.52 8.64 9.36
CA LEU A 98 -5.74 9.44 9.53
C LEU A 98 -6.33 9.90 8.20
N ARG A 99 -5.50 10.14 7.18
CA ARG A 99 -5.87 10.59 5.84
C ARG A 99 -5.49 9.52 4.81
N VAL A 100 -6.14 9.54 3.65
CA VAL A 100 -5.79 8.66 2.53
C VAL A 100 -4.36 8.91 2.01
N THR A 101 -3.82 10.12 2.19
CA THR A 101 -2.44 10.48 1.90
C THR A 101 -1.41 9.88 2.87
N ASP A 102 -1.87 9.36 4.01
CA ASP A 102 -1.02 8.68 5.00
C ASP A 102 -0.95 7.16 4.74
N LEU A 103 -1.63 6.66 3.70
CA LEU A 103 -1.58 5.26 3.26
C LEU A 103 -0.35 5.01 2.38
N THR A 104 0.29 3.86 2.57
CA THR A 104 1.43 3.40 1.75
C THR A 104 1.33 1.89 1.50
N MET A 105 2.00 1.40 0.45
CA MET A 105 2.23 -0.04 0.22
C MET A 105 2.70 -0.78 1.48
N GLU A 106 3.50 -0.11 2.30
CA GLU A 106 4.13 -0.66 3.51
C GLU A 106 3.16 -0.77 4.69
N ASN A 107 2.07 0.02 4.71
CA ASN A 107 1.19 0.16 5.88
C ASN A 107 -0.26 -0.31 5.65
N ILE A 108 -0.68 -0.41 4.38
CA ILE A 108 -2.05 -0.78 4.02
C ILE A 108 -2.40 -2.20 4.46
N HIS A 109 -1.43 -3.12 4.47
CA HIS A 109 -1.58 -4.50 4.96
C HIS A 109 -1.64 -4.63 6.50
N HIS A 110 -1.47 -3.53 7.24
CA HIS A 110 -1.47 -3.49 8.71
C HIS A 110 -2.63 -2.63 9.29
N ILE A 111 -3.64 -2.33 8.47
CA ILE A 111 -4.94 -1.81 8.91
C ILE A 111 -6.05 -2.79 8.52
N SER A 112 -7.19 -2.76 9.22
CA SER A 112 -8.40 -3.50 8.85
C SER A 112 -9.35 -2.64 8.03
N ALA A 113 -10.28 -3.27 7.31
CA ALA A 113 -11.29 -2.60 6.48
C ALA A 113 -12.05 -1.53 7.28
N HIS A 114 -12.49 -1.83 8.50
CA HIS A 114 -13.16 -0.88 9.38
C HIS A 114 -12.36 0.41 9.66
N LYS A 115 -11.03 0.31 9.74
CA LYS A 115 -10.13 1.46 9.92
C LYS A 115 -9.93 2.21 8.60
N LEU A 116 -9.86 1.50 7.48
CA LEU A 116 -9.81 2.11 6.14
C LEU A 116 -11.10 2.89 5.83
N ILE A 117 -12.28 2.32 6.10
CA ILE A 117 -13.59 3.00 5.99
C ILE A 117 -13.57 4.34 6.73
N LYS A 118 -13.09 4.37 7.98
CA LYS A 118 -12.97 5.61 8.78
C LYS A 118 -11.94 6.61 8.24
N VAL A 119 -10.92 6.16 7.53
CA VAL A 119 -9.94 7.04 6.86
C VAL A 119 -10.51 7.60 5.54
N LEU A 120 -11.36 6.85 4.85
CA LEU A 120 -12.12 7.33 3.70
C LEU A 120 -13.18 8.35 4.15
N GLU A 121 -14.11 7.95 5.02
CA GLU A 121 -15.20 8.78 5.58
C GLU A 121 -14.74 10.15 6.07
N ARG A 122 -13.67 10.17 6.89
CA ARG A 122 -13.17 11.39 7.54
C ARG A 122 -12.58 12.43 6.57
N ASN A 123 -12.19 12.03 5.35
CA ASN A 123 -11.39 12.88 4.46
C ASN A 123 -11.88 12.93 3.01
N PHE A 124 -12.79 12.04 2.59
CA PHE A 124 -13.24 11.88 1.21
C PHE A 124 -14.75 11.65 1.14
N GLY A 125 -15.50 12.72 0.85
CA GLY A 125 -16.95 12.68 0.55
C GLY A 125 -17.28 12.61 -0.95
N GLY A 126 -16.29 12.55 -1.84
CA GLY A 126 -16.49 12.58 -3.30
C GLY A 126 -16.86 11.25 -3.95
N GLY A 127 -16.73 10.13 -3.22
CA GLY A 127 -16.78 8.78 -3.77
C GLY A 127 -15.41 8.19 -4.09
N TRP A 128 -15.38 6.92 -4.47
CA TRP A 128 -14.17 6.15 -4.77
C TRP A 128 -13.36 6.73 -5.94
N ASP A 129 -14.05 7.18 -6.99
CA ASP A 129 -13.41 7.73 -8.20
C ASP A 129 -12.81 9.12 -8.00
N SER A 130 -13.04 9.75 -6.83
CA SER A 130 -12.32 10.96 -6.42
C SER A 130 -10.93 10.68 -5.85
N LEU A 131 -10.64 9.43 -5.46
CA LEU A 131 -9.30 9.05 -4.97
C LEU A 131 -8.31 9.02 -6.13
N SER A 132 -7.09 9.54 -5.92
CA SER A 132 -6.04 9.45 -6.93
C SER A 132 -5.72 7.98 -7.25
N LYS A 133 -5.37 7.68 -8.51
CA LYS A 133 -5.15 6.29 -8.95
C LYS A 133 -4.06 5.57 -8.13
N SER A 134 -3.07 6.29 -7.64
CA SER A 134 -2.07 5.77 -6.69
C SER A 134 -2.71 5.29 -5.38
N VAL A 135 -3.59 6.09 -4.76
CA VAL A 135 -4.31 5.71 -3.53
C VAL A 135 -5.28 4.55 -3.77
N GLN A 136 -6.01 4.55 -4.89
CA GLN A 136 -6.85 3.41 -5.28
C GLN A 136 -6.03 2.11 -5.39
N ASN A 137 -4.89 2.16 -6.09
CA ASN A 137 -4.00 1.01 -6.29
C ASN A 137 -3.38 0.54 -4.96
N ILE A 138 -3.03 1.47 -4.05
CA ILE A 138 -2.57 1.13 -2.69
C ILE A 138 -3.65 0.36 -1.94
N ILE A 139 -4.90 0.83 -1.94
CA ILE A 139 -5.99 0.13 -1.28
C ILE A 139 -6.24 -1.25 -1.93
N GLN A 140 -6.26 -1.33 -3.27
CA GLN A 140 -6.53 -2.56 -4.02
C GLN A 140 -5.44 -3.64 -3.89
N SER A 141 -4.24 -3.32 -3.36
CA SER A 141 -3.23 -4.34 -3.06
C SER A 141 -3.61 -5.19 -1.83
N ALA A 142 -4.23 -4.58 -0.82
CA ALA A 142 -4.56 -5.21 0.47
C ALA A 142 -6.06 -5.38 0.74
N PHE A 143 -6.92 -4.78 -0.08
CA PHE A 143 -8.37 -4.82 0.09
C PHE A 143 -9.07 -5.21 -1.21
N ASP A 144 -10.10 -6.03 -1.05
CA ASP A 144 -11.10 -6.29 -2.07
C ASP A 144 -12.16 -5.18 -1.98
N VAL A 145 -12.24 -4.33 -3.00
CA VAL A 145 -13.11 -3.15 -3.04
C VAL A 145 -14.10 -3.25 -4.18
N THR A 146 -15.39 -3.14 -3.85
CA THR A 146 -16.49 -3.05 -4.82
C THR A 146 -17.29 -1.77 -4.57
N THR A 147 -17.59 -1.01 -5.61
CA THR A 147 -18.44 0.18 -5.52
C THR A 147 -19.81 -0.08 -6.14
N THR A 148 -20.85 0.59 -5.64
CA THR A 148 -22.16 0.61 -6.31
C THR A 148 -22.85 1.94 -6.07
N THR A 149 -23.57 2.44 -7.06
CA THR A 149 -24.39 3.66 -6.98
C THR A 149 -25.85 3.30 -7.23
N MET A 150 -26.71 3.53 -6.24
CA MET A 150 -28.14 3.25 -6.34
C MET A 150 -28.97 4.37 -5.69
N PRO A 151 -30.26 4.54 -6.07
CA PRO A 151 -31.15 5.47 -5.39
C PRO A 151 -31.23 5.09 -3.90
N THR A 152 -31.16 6.08 -3.00
CA THR A 152 -31.06 5.85 -1.54
C THR A 152 -32.16 4.91 -1.02
N ASN A 153 -33.38 5.04 -1.54
CA ASN A 153 -34.54 4.21 -1.17
C ASN A 153 -34.45 2.73 -1.61
N ARG A 154 -33.46 2.35 -2.43
CA ARG A 154 -33.26 0.97 -2.93
C ARG A 154 -32.03 0.27 -2.35
N ILE A 155 -31.11 1.02 -1.72
CA ILE A 155 -29.80 0.47 -1.34
C ILE A 155 -29.88 -0.51 -0.17
N LYS A 156 -30.88 -0.36 0.71
CA LYS A 156 -31.14 -1.21 1.89
C LYS A 156 -32.34 -2.15 1.72
N ASN A 157 -32.65 -2.55 0.48
CA ASN A 157 -33.69 -3.55 0.23
C ASN A 157 -33.27 -4.92 0.80
N PRO A 158 -34.15 -5.63 1.53
CA PRO A 158 -33.84 -6.95 2.10
C PRO A 158 -33.56 -7.98 1.00
N GLY A 159 -32.59 -8.85 1.23
CA GLY A 159 -32.03 -9.79 0.24
C GLY A 159 -31.23 -9.14 -0.89
N GLY A 160 -31.02 -7.82 -0.84
CA GLY A 160 -30.29 -7.04 -1.84
C GLY A 160 -28.76 -7.21 -1.79
N LEU A 161 -28.07 -6.50 -2.68
CA LEU A 161 -26.59 -6.52 -2.78
C LEU A 161 -25.92 -6.10 -1.46
N TYR A 162 -26.48 -5.08 -0.78
CA TYR A 162 -25.97 -4.57 0.48
C TYR A 162 -25.91 -5.65 1.56
N GLU A 163 -27.04 -6.31 1.82
CA GLU A 163 -27.14 -7.36 2.86
C GLU A 163 -26.24 -8.56 2.54
N LYS A 164 -26.18 -8.97 1.28
CA LYS A 164 -25.26 -10.03 0.81
C LYS A 164 -23.81 -9.66 1.07
N LYS A 165 -23.38 -8.45 0.73
CA LYS A 165 -21.98 -8.01 0.95
C LYS A 165 -21.63 -7.85 2.43
N CYS A 166 -22.54 -7.37 3.27
CA CYS A 166 -22.33 -7.39 4.72
C CYS A 166 -22.19 -8.83 5.27
N ASN A 167 -23.01 -9.77 4.79
CA ASN A 167 -22.92 -11.19 5.16
C ASN A 167 -21.65 -11.88 4.60
N GLU A 168 -21.11 -11.42 3.47
CA GLU A 168 -19.80 -11.83 2.92
C GLU A 168 -18.59 -11.22 3.68
N GLY A 169 -18.83 -10.41 4.71
CA GLY A 169 -17.80 -9.79 5.54
C GLY A 169 -17.18 -8.51 4.98
N TYR A 170 -17.90 -7.78 4.10
CA TYR A 170 -17.49 -6.44 3.67
C TYR A 170 -18.00 -5.37 4.66
N GLU A 171 -17.09 -4.51 5.10
CA GLU A 171 -17.42 -3.22 5.72
C GLU A 171 -17.93 -2.25 4.64
N VAL A 172 -18.76 -1.28 5.02
CA VAL A 172 -19.43 -0.37 4.07
C VAL A 172 -19.22 1.09 4.45
N LEU A 173 -18.89 1.92 3.47
CA LEU A 173 -19.04 3.39 3.54
C LEU A 173 -20.18 3.82 2.62
N GLU A 174 -21.21 4.46 3.18
CA GLU A 174 -22.27 5.11 2.42
C GLU A 174 -21.95 6.60 2.22
N ILE A 175 -21.89 7.04 0.97
CA ILE A 175 -21.66 8.43 0.58
C ILE A 175 -22.92 8.96 -0.10
N PRO A 176 -23.67 9.88 0.52
CA PRO A 176 -24.89 10.44 -0.06
C PRO A 176 -24.55 11.43 -1.19
N LYS A 177 -25.03 11.12 -2.40
CA LYS A 177 -24.92 11.94 -3.62
C LYS A 177 -26.32 12.41 -4.04
N GLY A 178 -26.90 13.27 -3.20
CA GLY A 178 -28.27 13.77 -3.37
C GLY A 178 -29.31 12.65 -3.25
N GLY A 179 -30.08 12.40 -4.31
CA GLY A 179 -31.06 11.30 -4.36
C GLY A 179 -30.46 9.89 -4.53
N TRP A 180 -29.14 9.82 -4.72
CA TRP A 180 -28.38 8.57 -4.87
C TRP A 180 -27.47 8.37 -3.66
N THR A 181 -27.12 7.12 -3.38
CA THR A 181 -26.08 6.76 -2.41
C THR A 181 -25.06 5.89 -3.12
N GLU A 182 -23.78 6.24 -2.99
CA GLU A 182 -22.67 5.38 -3.34
C GLU A 182 -22.33 4.53 -2.11
N ALA A 183 -22.36 3.20 -2.22
CA ALA A 183 -21.82 2.30 -1.21
C ALA A 183 -20.48 1.75 -1.70
N ILE A 184 -19.43 2.01 -0.92
CA ILE A 184 -18.10 1.43 -1.10
C ILE A 184 -17.99 0.25 -0.14
N PHE A 185 -18.01 -0.95 -0.69
CA PHE A 185 -17.79 -2.20 0.04
C PHE A 185 -16.29 -2.50 0.09
N VAL A 186 -15.75 -2.74 1.28
CA VAL A 186 -14.34 -3.00 1.52
C VAL A 186 -14.18 -4.25 2.39
N ARG A 187 -13.38 -5.21 1.95
CA ARG A 187 -13.05 -6.43 2.70
C ARG A 187 -11.55 -6.64 2.73
N ASP A 188 -11.01 -7.03 3.88
CA ASP A 188 -9.62 -7.45 4.05
C ASP A 188 -9.31 -8.54 3.01
N LYS A 189 -8.39 -8.25 2.06
CA LYS A 189 -7.93 -9.26 1.11
C LYS A 189 -7.00 -10.17 1.88
N MET A 190 -7.48 -11.36 2.26
CA MET A 190 -6.62 -12.37 2.89
C MET A 190 -5.44 -12.66 1.96
N VAL A 191 -4.29 -12.11 2.32
CA VAL A 191 -3.00 -12.55 1.80
C VAL A 191 -2.79 -13.93 2.41
N PHE A 192 -3.23 -14.95 1.68
CA PHE A 192 -2.68 -16.27 1.84
C PHE A 192 -1.18 -16.15 1.55
N GLU A 193 -0.38 -16.12 2.62
CA GLU A 193 1.01 -16.57 2.56
C GLU A 193 0.99 -17.92 1.81
N LEU A 194 1.92 -18.14 0.88
CA LEU A 194 1.87 -19.29 -0.02
C LEU A 194 1.68 -20.59 0.78
N PRO A 195 0.89 -21.56 0.28
CA PRO A 195 0.77 -22.83 0.96
C PRO A 195 2.17 -23.39 1.23
N PRO A 196 2.44 -23.93 2.43
CA PRO A 196 3.73 -24.56 2.70
C PRO A 196 3.96 -25.64 1.64
N GLU A 197 5.20 -25.71 1.14
CA GLU A 197 5.63 -26.75 0.21
C GLU A 197 5.23 -28.12 0.78
N GLU A 198 4.61 -28.97 -0.05
CA GLU A 198 3.92 -30.17 0.43
C GLU A 198 4.88 -31.08 1.19
N GLU A 199 4.66 -31.23 2.51
CA GLU A 199 5.44 -32.14 3.35
C GLU A 199 5.16 -33.57 2.89
N GLU A 200 6.03 -34.15 2.07
CA GLU A 200 5.99 -35.56 1.67
C GLU A 200 6.15 -36.46 2.90
N GLU A 201 5.03 -36.77 3.57
CA GLU A 201 5.01 -37.61 4.76
C GLU A 201 5.55 -39.02 4.47
N LYS A 202 6.71 -39.31 5.06
CA LYS A 202 7.38 -40.61 5.00
C LYS A 202 6.57 -41.68 5.74
N VAL A 203 5.67 -42.36 5.05
CA VAL A 203 5.09 -43.63 5.50
C VAL A 203 6.14 -44.74 5.48
N VAL A 204 6.69 -45.08 6.66
CA VAL A 204 7.75 -46.09 6.84
C VAL A 204 7.29 -47.29 7.68
N ALA A 205 7.05 -48.43 7.02
CA ALA A 205 7.09 -49.78 7.61
C ALA A 205 7.27 -50.85 6.51
N ALA A 206 8.15 -51.84 6.75
CA ALA A 206 8.56 -52.92 5.84
C ALA A 206 8.34 -54.31 6.53
N PRO A 207 8.82 -55.49 6.04
CA PRO A 207 9.52 -55.90 4.79
C PRO A 207 8.71 -56.97 4.00
N GLU A 208 9.17 -57.81 3.05
CA GLU A 208 10.46 -58.16 2.38
C GLU A 208 10.33 -57.92 0.84
N LYS A 209 11.35 -57.90 -0.04
CA LYS A 209 12.58 -58.71 -0.30
C LYS A 209 12.35 -60.14 -0.85
N PRO A 210 13.28 -60.71 -1.66
CA PRO A 210 14.45 -60.13 -2.37
C PRO A 210 14.21 -60.08 -3.91
N LYS A 211 15.06 -59.56 -4.81
CA LYS A 211 16.52 -59.28 -4.88
C LYS A 211 16.71 -58.01 -5.78
N GLU A 212 17.68 -57.10 -5.69
CA GLU A 212 19.16 -57.17 -5.47
C GLU A 212 19.92 -57.92 -6.59
N SER A 213 21.01 -57.45 -7.21
CA SER A 213 21.81 -56.18 -7.19
C SER A 213 22.82 -56.26 -8.38
N PRO A 214 23.78 -55.32 -8.61
CA PRO A 214 24.05 -53.98 -8.06
C PRO A 214 23.86 -52.92 -9.20
N GLU A 215 24.58 -51.80 -9.44
CA GLU A 215 25.68 -50.96 -8.86
C GLU A 215 25.45 -49.53 -9.48
N GLU A 216 25.77 -48.34 -8.97
CA GLU A 216 27.01 -47.72 -8.44
C GLU A 216 28.22 -47.70 -9.42
N LYS A 217 28.95 -46.58 -9.65
CA LYS A 217 28.99 -45.25 -9.01
C LYS A 217 29.72 -44.18 -9.88
N LEU A 218 29.52 -42.89 -9.58
CA LEU A 218 30.38 -41.71 -9.90
C LEU A 218 30.51 -41.33 -11.40
N GLU A 219 30.02 -40.16 -11.84
CA GLU A 219 30.63 -38.80 -11.78
C GLU A 219 31.78 -38.57 -12.79
N GLU A 220 31.53 -37.83 -13.89
CA GLU A 220 32.47 -36.79 -14.34
C GLU A 220 31.83 -35.69 -15.23
N THR A 221 32.52 -34.55 -15.21
CA THR A 221 32.40 -33.25 -15.91
C THR A 221 31.65 -33.10 -17.25
N VAL A 222 30.89 -32.01 -17.31
CA VAL A 222 30.88 -30.97 -18.39
C VAL A 222 31.54 -31.32 -19.73
N GLN A 223 30.73 -31.42 -20.80
CA GLN A 223 31.10 -30.79 -22.07
C GLN A 223 29.90 -30.46 -22.98
N THR A 224 30.16 -29.49 -23.84
CA THR A 224 29.31 -28.88 -24.88
C THR A 224 28.83 -29.84 -25.96
N GLU A 225 27.62 -29.61 -26.49
CA GLU A 225 27.32 -29.77 -27.92
C GLU A 225 26.42 -28.61 -28.42
N PRO A 226 26.40 -28.29 -29.74
CA PRO A 226 26.04 -26.95 -30.21
C PRO A 226 24.68 -26.83 -30.93
N LEU A 227 24.18 -25.60 -31.03
CA LEU A 227 23.11 -25.22 -31.95
C LEU A 227 23.68 -25.04 -33.38
N PRO A 228 22.98 -25.46 -34.44
CA PRO A 228 23.43 -25.32 -35.83
C PRO A 228 23.28 -23.87 -36.36
N ALA A 229 24.09 -23.52 -37.35
CA ALA A 229 24.23 -22.15 -37.86
C ALA A 229 23.55 -21.91 -39.22
N GLU A 230 23.09 -20.67 -39.38
CA GLU A 230 23.15 -19.80 -40.59
C GLU A 230 22.84 -20.35 -42.00
N THR A 231 21.87 -19.72 -42.65
CA THR A 231 22.07 -19.14 -44.00
C THR A 231 21.45 -17.73 -44.08
N GLU A 232 22.02 -16.89 -44.94
CA GLU A 232 21.76 -15.44 -45.02
C GLU A 232 20.70 -15.06 -46.07
N SER A 233 19.96 -13.96 -45.87
CA SER A 233 19.81 -12.93 -46.92
C SER A 233 19.12 -11.64 -46.44
N THR A 234 19.87 -10.53 -46.49
CA THR A 234 19.46 -9.14 -46.83
C THR A 234 17.99 -8.71 -46.68
N GLY A 235 17.74 -7.64 -45.92
CA GLY A 235 16.55 -6.79 -46.13
C GLY A 235 16.24 -5.85 -44.97
N GLN A 236 16.14 -4.55 -45.28
CA GLN A 236 15.52 -3.51 -44.44
C GLN A 236 14.02 -3.88 -44.22
N GLU A 237 13.29 -3.37 -43.22
CA GLU A 237 13.37 -2.06 -42.53
C GLU A 237 13.17 -2.20 -41.01
N GLU A 238 13.70 -1.25 -40.23
CA GLU A 238 13.42 -1.12 -38.79
C GLU A 238 12.18 -0.23 -38.62
N GLU A 239 11.08 -0.75 -38.06
CA GLU A 239 9.95 0.09 -37.62
C GLU A 239 10.30 0.76 -36.28
N ASP A 240 11.06 1.85 -36.37
CA ASP A 240 11.33 2.76 -35.25
C ASP A 240 10.03 3.50 -34.87
N ASP A 241 9.32 2.97 -33.88
CA ASP A 241 8.05 3.50 -33.32
C ASP A 241 8.28 4.78 -32.48
N SER A 242 9.17 5.65 -32.96
CA SER A 242 9.48 6.96 -32.44
C SER A 242 8.37 7.93 -32.81
N PHE A 243 7.75 8.54 -31.79
CA PHE A 243 6.65 9.49 -31.95
C PHE A 243 7.10 10.72 -32.76
N ASP A 244 6.61 10.86 -33.99
CA ASP A 244 6.95 11.95 -34.90
C ASP A 244 6.20 13.26 -34.54
N ASP A 245 6.76 13.99 -33.57
CA ASP A 245 6.26 15.30 -33.11
C ASP A 245 6.24 16.36 -34.24
N GLU A 246 6.98 16.20 -35.36
CA GLU A 246 6.96 17.16 -36.47
C GLU A 246 5.63 17.14 -37.24
N LYS A 247 4.76 16.15 -37.01
CA LYS A 247 3.42 16.07 -37.62
C LYS A 247 2.35 16.89 -36.88
N LEU A 248 2.67 17.53 -35.75
CA LEU A 248 1.72 18.35 -34.98
C LEU A 248 1.61 19.79 -35.53
N THR A 249 1.22 19.93 -36.81
CA THR A 249 1.03 21.25 -37.42
C THR A 249 -0.19 21.99 -36.85
N GLU A 250 -0.06 23.30 -36.69
CA GLU A 250 -1.05 24.18 -36.04
C GLU A 250 -2.44 24.13 -36.70
N GLU A 251 -2.50 23.82 -38.00
CA GLU A 251 -3.74 23.64 -38.76
C GLU A 251 -4.61 22.47 -38.27
N SER A 252 -4.02 21.47 -37.60
CA SER A 252 -4.74 20.29 -37.07
C SER A 252 -5.69 20.63 -35.92
N TYR A 253 -5.52 21.79 -35.27
CA TYR A 253 -6.43 22.29 -34.23
C TYR A 253 -7.70 22.96 -34.80
N ARG A 254 -7.83 23.12 -36.12
CA ARG A 254 -8.93 23.87 -36.74
C ARG A 254 -10.22 23.04 -36.84
N THR A 255 -11.01 23.04 -35.77
CA THR A 255 -12.41 22.58 -35.82
C THR A 255 -13.21 23.46 -36.79
N THR A 256 -13.95 22.82 -37.71
CA THR A 256 -14.66 23.52 -38.78
C THR A 256 -15.98 24.12 -38.31
N TYR A 257 -15.90 25.29 -37.66
CA TYR A 257 -17.02 26.22 -37.53
C TYR A 257 -16.73 27.47 -38.37
N GLU A 258 -17.24 27.49 -39.60
CA GLU A 258 -17.33 28.71 -40.41
C GLU A 258 -18.59 29.49 -39.98
N THR A 259 -18.49 30.22 -38.87
CA THR A 259 -19.53 31.16 -38.42
C THR A 259 -19.25 32.53 -39.01
N ASN A 260 -20.19 33.09 -39.78
CA ASN A 260 -20.06 34.43 -40.35
C ASN A 260 -20.11 35.48 -39.22
N PRO A 261 -19.20 36.47 -39.15
CA PRO A 261 -19.19 37.44 -38.06
C PRO A 261 -20.48 38.28 -37.90
N GLU A 262 -21.33 38.37 -38.93
CA GLU A 262 -22.64 39.04 -38.84
C GLU A 262 -23.68 38.24 -38.03
N ASP A 263 -23.55 36.91 -37.91
CA ASP A 263 -24.51 36.08 -37.16
C ASP A 263 -24.36 36.23 -35.63
N LEU A 264 -23.30 36.88 -35.14
CA LEU A 264 -22.99 36.97 -33.71
C LEU A 264 -23.63 38.18 -32.99
N GLU A 265 -24.15 39.18 -33.71
CA GLU A 265 -24.71 40.39 -33.10
C GLU A 265 -26.19 40.23 -32.66
N MET A 266 -26.91 39.22 -33.15
CA MET A 266 -28.35 39.01 -32.92
C MET A 266 -28.74 38.33 -31.58
N GLN A 267 -27.91 38.41 -30.53
CA GLN A 267 -28.25 37.87 -29.19
C GLN A 267 -27.90 38.84 -28.03
N ALA A 268 -27.80 40.14 -28.30
CA ALA A 268 -27.41 41.17 -27.32
C ALA A 268 -28.52 42.17 -26.92
N GLU A 269 -29.74 42.04 -27.47
CA GLU A 269 -30.91 42.82 -27.06
C GLU A 269 -32.07 41.92 -26.59
N GLU A 270 -32.98 42.50 -25.80
CA GLU A 270 -34.17 41.90 -25.16
C GLU A 270 -33.95 41.08 -23.87
N VAL A 271 -33.35 41.73 -22.87
CA VAL A 271 -33.81 41.59 -21.47
C VAL A 271 -34.16 42.98 -20.95
N THR A 272 -35.42 43.37 -21.11
CA THR A 272 -35.98 44.60 -20.52
C THR A 272 -36.47 44.30 -19.11
N ASP A 273 -35.91 44.97 -18.10
CA ASP A 273 -36.43 44.95 -16.73
C ASP A 273 -37.75 45.74 -16.66
N GLU A 274 -38.89 45.05 -16.72
CA GLU A 274 -40.21 45.65 -16.48
C GLU A 274 -40.47 45.82 -14.97
N GLU A 275 -40.14 46.99 -14.42
CA GLU A 275 -40.73 47.49 -13.17
C GLU A 275 -42.16 48.00 -13.42
N GLU A 276 -43.22 47.27 -13.06
CA GLU A 276 -44.50 47.93 -12.71
C GLU A 276 -45.38 47.19 -11.67
N PHE A 277 -45.47 47.81 -10.48
CA PHE A 277 -46.55 47.79 -9.45
C PHE A 277 -46.97 46.48 -8.75
#